data_AF-A0A0G1GW54-F1
#
_entry.id   AF-A0A0G1GW54-F1
#
_cell.length_a   1.000
_cell.length_b   1.000
_cell.length_c   1.000
_cell.angle_alpha   90.00
_cell.angle_beta   90.00
_cell.angle_gamma   90.00
#
_symmetry.space_group_name_H-M   'P 1'
#
loop_
_entity.id
_entity.type
_entity.pdbx_description
1 polymer ?
#
loop_
_entity_poly.entity_id
_entity_poly.type
_entity_poly.pdbx_seq_one_letter_code
_entity_poly.pdbx_strand_id
1 'polypeptide(L)'
;MKISVLPLEHSPLFPYTKIMHSVFAAGETTVRLDEFSISKSIPDLGTLTNVILRNAFVVAGIVALFLLIFGGFGFIMSAGSGDAKGMEKGKQAITGALIGLALVVLSASIVALVGTLTGTKGQLLGQ
;
A
#
# COMPACT_ATOMS: atom_id res chain seq x y z
N MET A 1 -52.95 66.17 27.47
CA MET A 1 -53.11 64.71 27.58
C MET A 1 -51.92 64.07 26.86
N LYS A 2 -50.88 63.67 27.61
CA LYS A 2 -49.60 63.16 27.10
C LYS A 2 -49.68 61.64 27.15
N ILE A 3 -49.90 60.98 26.02
CA ILE A 3 -49.78 59.52 25.93
C ILE A 3 -48.30 59.27 25.67
N SER A 4 -47.54 59.02 26.74
CA SER A 4 -46.16 58.57 26.63
C SER A 4 -46.16 57.20 25.97
N VAL A 5 -45.95 57.19 24.66
CA VAL A 5 -45.60 55.98 23.92
C VAL A 5 -44.18 55.60 24.36
N LEU A 6 -44.10 54.62 25.26
CA LEU A 6 -42.82 53.99 25.60
C LEU A 6 -42.25 53.34 24.34
N PRO A 7 -40.96 53.53 24.02
CA PRO A 7 -40.32 52.78 22.96
C PRO A 7 -40.22 51.32 23.41
N LEU A 8 -40.94 50.43 22.72
CA LEU A 8 -40.83 48.99 22.90
C LEU A 8 -39.45 48.58 22.37
N GLU A 9 -38.47 48.59 23.26
CA GLU A 9 -37.20 47.91 23.11
C GLU A 9 -37.51 46.43 22.88
N HIS A 10 -37.59 46.03 21.61
CA HIS A 10 -37.75 44.63 21.23
C HIS A 10 -36.39 43.96 21.36
N SER A 11 -35.98 43.79 22.63
CA SER A 11 -35.24 42.63 23.07
C SER A 11 -35.71 41.40 22.27
N PRO A 12 -34.82 40.59 21.69
CA PRO A 12 -35.22 39.43 20.90
C PRO A 12 -36.11 38.52 21.76
N LEU A 13 -37.43 38.61 21.55
CA LEU A 13 -38.47 38.05 22.43
C LEU A 13 -38.49 36.51 22.38
N PHE A 14 -37.76 35.87 21.45
CA PHE A 14 -37.70 34.41 21.39
C PHE A 14 -36.26 33.91 21.28
N PRO A 15 -35.69 33.36 22.37
CA PRO A 15 -34.31 32.84 22.38
C PRO A 15 -34.10 31.64 21.43
N TYR A 16 -35.18 31.09 20.86
CA TYR A 16 -35.14 29.94 19.96
C TYR A 16 -34.62 30.25 18.55
N THR A 17 -34.61 31.51 18.12
CA THR A 17 -34.05 31.89 16.82
C THR A 17 -32.54 31.68 16.78
N LYS A 18 -31.83 31.94 17.89
CA LYS A 18 -30.40 31.63 18.02
C LYS A 18 -30.13 30.13 17.93
N ILE A 19 -30.98 29.31 18.56
CA ILE A 19 -30.79 27.84 18.56
C ILE A 19 -31.01 27.26 17.16
N MET A 20 -32.08 27.67 16.47
CA MET A 20 -32.30 27.25 15.09
C MET A 20 -31.18 27.72 14.15
N HIS A 21 -30.62 28.92 14.37
CA HIS A 21 -29.49 29.39 13.57
C HIS A 21 -28.20 28.60 13.85
N SER A 22 -27.92 28.21 15.10
CA SER A 22 -26.76 27.36 15.41
C SER A 22 -26.93 25.91 14.94
N VAL A 23 -28.16 25.37 14.98
CA VAL A 23 -28.46 24.01 14.50
C VAL A 23 -28.45 23.95 12.97
N PHE A 24 -28.92 25.01 12.28
CA PHE A 24 -28.87 25.11 10.82
C PHE A 24 -27.48 25.51 10.30
N ALA A 25 -26.74 26.39 11.00
CA ALA A 25 -25.34 26.70 10.67
C ALA A 25 -24.37 25.53 10.98
N ALA A 26 -24.73 24.64 11.91
CA ALA A 26 -24.07 23.33 12.08
C ALA A 26 -24.51 22.30 11.01
N GLY A 27 -25.42 22.67 10.11
CA GLY A 27 -25.95 21.86 9.01
C GLY A 27 -25.01 21.68 7.82
N GLU A 28 -23.80 22.26 7.84
CA GLU A 28 -22.73 21.89 6.88
C GLU A 28 -21.93 20.66 7.34
N THR A 29 -22.57 19.74 8.07
CA THR A 29 -22.04 18.37 8.11
C THR A 29 -22.39 17.71 6.78
N THR A 30 -21.75 18.18 5.71
CA THR A 30 -21.51 17.35 4.54
C THR A 30 -20.89 16.08 5.10
N VAL A 31 -21.69 15.02 5.13
CA VAL A 31 -21.24 13.70 5.54
C VAL A 31 -20.18 13.33 4.51
N ARG A 32 -18.95 13.63 4.89
CA ARG A 32 -17.73 13.27 4.22
C ARG A 32 -17.76 11.75 4.15
N LEU A 33 -18.14 11.20 3.00
CA LEU A 33 -18.12 9.76 2.73
C LEU A 33 -16.68 9.21 2.81
N ASP A 34 -15.70 10.10 2.92
CA ASP A 34 -14.34 9.86 3.34
C ASP A 34 -14.22 9.28 4.76
N GLU A 35 -15.18 9.54 5.67
CA GLU A 35 -15.21 8.98 7.02
C GLU A 35 -15.83 7.57 7.07
N PHE A 36 -16.58 7.16 6.04
CA PHE A 36 -16.93 5.75 5.82
C PHE A 36 -15.77 4.96 5.18
N SER A 37 -14.55 5.32 5.56
CA SER A 37 -13.38 4.46 5.44
C SER A 37 -13.49 3.33 6.48
N ILE A 38 -14.41 2.39 6.23
CA ILE A 38 -14.32 0.99 6.70
C ILE A 38 -12.97 0.36 6.26
N SER A 39 -12.21 1.06 5.42
CA SER A 39 -10.88 0.67 4.93
C SER A 39 -9.71 1.31 5.69
N LYS A 40 -9.77 1.41 7.03
CA LYS A 40 -8.54 1.60 7.84
C LYS A 40 -8.24 0.42 8.76
N SER A 41 -9.18 -0.53 8.88
CA SER A 41 -9.06 -1.74 9.70
C SER A 41 -9.37 -3.03 8.93
N ILE A 42 -9.68 -2.95 7.63
CA ILE A 42 -9.36 -4.05 6.72
C ILE A 42 -7.89 -3.83 6.35
N PRO A 43 -6.98 -4.77 6.64
CA PRO A 43 -5.63 -4.67 6.09
C PRO A 43 -5.78 -4.57 4.58
N ASP A 44 -5.54 -3.36 4.06
CA ASP A 44 -5.67 -3.05 2.65
C ASP A 44 -4.91 -4.12 1.86
N LEU A 45 -5.49 -4.59 0.75
CA LEU A 45 -4.86 -5.63 -0.06
C LEU A 45 -3.43 -5.23 -0.45
N GLY A 46 -3.15 -3.93 -0.57
CA GLY A 46 -1.82 -3.38 -0.76
C GLY A 46 -0.89 -3.57 0.43
N THR A 47 -1.37 -3.44 1.67
CA THR A 47 -0.55 -3.65 2.88
C THR A 47 -0.18 -5.13 3.03
N LEU A 48 -1.14 -6.05 2.85
CA LEU A 48 -0.86 -7.49 2.88
C LEU A 48 0.09 -7.90 1.77
N THR A 49 -0.15 -7.40 0.55
CA THR A 49 0.72 -7.68 -0.61
C THR A 49 2.14 -7.16 -0.35
N ASN A 50 2.30 -5.96 0.19
CA ASN A 50 3.62 -5.38 0.45
C ASN A 50 4.40 -6.15 1.53
N VAL A 51 3.73 -6.60 2.59
CA VAL A 51 4.36 -7.42 3.65
C VAL A 51 4.82 -8.76 3.08
N ILE A 52 3.96 -9.43 2.29
CA ILE A 52 4.29 -10.71 1.66
C ILE A 52 5.43 -10.53 0.66
N LEU A 53 5.39 -9.50 -0.19
CA LEU A 53 6.46 -9.20 -1.14
C LEU A 53 7.78 -8.97 -0.42
N ARG A 54 7.83 -8.06 0.54
CA ARG A 54 9.08 -7.74 1.25
C ARG A 54 9.69 -8.98 1.92
N ASN A 55 8.86 -9.81 2.54
CA ASN A 55 9.32 -11.06 3.13
C ASN A 55 9.78 -12.06 2.06
N ALA A 56 9.01 -12.23 0.97
CA ALA A 56 9.34 -13.13 -0.13
C ALA A 56 10.64 -12.75 -0.83
N PHE A 57 10.91 -11.46 -1.06
CA PHE A 57 12.17 -10.99 -1.66
C PHE A 57 13.39 -11.36 -0.79
N VAL A 58 13.28 -11.17 0.53
CA VAL A 58 14.35 -11.53 1.47
C VAL A 58 14.57 -13.04 1.48
N VAL A 59 13.50 -13.83 1.60
CA VAL A 59 13.58 -15.29 1.60
C VAL A 59 14.13 -15.80 0.26
N ALA A 60 13.65 -15.29 -0.87
CA ALA A 60 14.12 -15.68 -2.20
C ALA A 60 15.61 -15.37 -2.38
N GLY A 61 16.09 -14.22 -1.93
CA GLY A 61 17.52 -13.88 -1.99
C GLY A 61 18.37 -14.83 -1.16
N ILE A 62 17.93 -15.15 0.07
CA ILE A 62 18.63 -16.10 0.96
C ILE A 62 18.65 -17.50 0.33
N VAL A 63 17.50 -17.99 -0.13
CA VAL A 63 17.38 -19.32 -0.76
C VAL A 63 18.25 -19.40 -2.02
N ALA A 64 18.22 -18.39 -2.88
CA ALA A 64 19.05 -18.33 -4.07
C ALA A 64 20.55 -18.38 -3.73
N LEU A 65 20.98 -17.66 -2.69
CA LEU A 65 22.37 -17.72 -2.21
C LEU A 65 22.76 -19.12 -1.74
N PHE A 66 21.92 -19.77 -0.95
CA PHE A 66 22.19 -21.14 -0.48
C PHE A 66 22.22 -22.15 -1.64
N LEU A 67 21.27 -22.08 -2.57
CA LEU A 67 21.28 -22.95 -3.75
C LEU A 67 22.50 -22.70 -4.64
N LEU A 68 22.93 -21.45 -4.80
CA LEU A 68 24.11 -21.11 -5.58
C LEU A 68 25.39 -21.62 -4.90
N ILE A 69 25.51 -21.49 -3.58
CA ILE A 69 26.67 -22.00 -2.84
C ILE A 69 26.69 -23.53 -2.88
N PHE A 70 25.64 -24.21 -2.43
CA PHE A 70 25.63 -25.69 -2.38
C PHE A 70 25.60 -26.33 -3.75
N GLY A 71 24.77 -25.80 -4.65
CA GLY A 71 24.66 -26.28 -6.03
C GLY A 71 25.90 -25.94 -6.85
N GLY A 72 26.46 -24.74 -6.68
CA GLY A 72 27.68 -24.29 -7.38
C GLY A 72 28.93 -25.03 -6.92
N PHE A 73 29.17 -25.14 -5.61
CA PHE A 73 30.30 -25.93 -5.10
C PHE A 73 30.17 -27.40 -5.50
N GLY A 74 28.96 -27.97 -5.35
CA GLY A 74 28.69 -29.34 -5.75
C GLY A 74 28.93 -29.56 -7.25
N PHE A 75 28.48 -28.63 -8.11
CA PHE A 75 28.71 -28.66 -9.54
C PHE A 75 30.20 -28.60 -9.90
N ILE A 76 30.94 -27.65 -9.32
CA ILE A 76 32.37 -27.46 -9.62
C ILE A 76 33.18 -28.68 -9.17
N MET A 77 32.89 -29.22 -7.98
CA MET A 77 33.60 -30.38 -7.45
C MET A 77 33.34 -31.66 -8.25
N SER A 78 32.09 -31.88 -8.66
CA SER A 78 31.70 -33.04 -9.48
C SER A 78 32.15 -32.93 -10.94
N ALA A 79 32.18 -31.71 -11.50
CA ALA A 79 32.77 -31.44 -12.80
C ALA A 79 34.28 -31.77 -12.84
N GLY A 80 34.99 -31.62 -11.72
CA GLY A 80 36.41 -31.97 -11.61
C GLY A 80 36.68 -33.46 -11.42
N SER A 81 35.78 -34.21 -10.80
CA SER A 81 35.93 -35.66 -10.53
C SER A 81 35.26 -36.58 -11.56
N GLY A 82 34.54 -36.03 -12.54
CA GLY A 82 33.86 -36.80 -13.59
C GLY A 82 32.55 -37.48 -13.14
N ASP A 83 31.99 -37.06 -12.00
CA ASP A 83 30.74 -37.60 -11.48
C ASP A 83 29.52 -36.93 -12.15
N ALA A 84 28.98 -37.61 -13.17
CA ALA A 84 27.85 -37.11 -13.95
C ALA A 84 26.61 -36.78 -13.11
N LYS A 85 26.38 -37.50 -12.00
CA LYS A 85 25.20 -37.33 -11.16
C LYS A 85 25.29 -36.07 -10.30
N GLY A 86 26.48 -35.78 -9.77
CA GLY A 86 26.74 -34.53 -9.06
C GLY A 86 26.63 -33.33 -10.00
N MET A 87 27.11 -33.48 -11.23
CA MET A 87 27.11 -32.44 -12.24
C MET A 87 25.68 -32.11 -12.69
N GLU A 88 24.82 -33.11 -12.90
CA GLU A 88 23.41 -32.89 -13.26
C GLU A 88 22.64 -32.19 -12.14
N LYS A 89 22.82 -32.63 -10.88
CA LYS A 89 22.21 -31.99 -9.71
C LYS A 89 22.67 -30.56 -9.51
N GLY A 90 23.98 -30.30 -9.63
CA GLY A 90 24.54 -28.97 -9.53
C GLY A 90 23.99 -28.04 -10.60
N LYS A 91 23.84 -28.53 -11.84
CA LYS A 91 23.23 -27.77 -12.94
C LYS A 91 21.78 -27.41 -12.63
N GLN A 92 20.99 -28.37 -12.15
CA GLN A 92 19.59 -28.16 -11.75
C GLN A 92 19.46 -27.14 -10.61
N ALA A 93 20.37 -27.18 -9.63
CA ALA A 93 20.38 -26.23 -8.53
C ALA A 93 20.72 -24.80 -9.00
N ILE A 94 21.73 -24.66 -9.87
CA ILE A 94 22.11 -23.36 -10.45
C ILE A 94 20.98 -22.81 -11.33
N THR A 95 20.39 -23.62 -12.22
CA THR A 95 19.28 -23.17 -13.06
C THR A 95 18.06 -22.81 -12.21
N GLY A 96 17.74 -23.58 -11.18
CA GLY A 96 16.68 -23.25 -10.23
C GLY A 96 16.92 -21.92 -9.51
N ALA A 97 18.15 -21.65 -9.06
CA ALA A 97 18.51 -20.37 -8.45
C ALA A 97 18.40 -19.20 -9.44
N LEU A 98 18.87 -19.37 -10.69
CA LEU A 98 18.79 -18.35 -11.73
C LEU A 98 17.34 -18.05 -12.13
N ILE A 99 16.51 -19.09 -12.29
CA ILE A 99 15.09 -18.93 -12.59
C ILE A 99 14.38 -18.19 -11.47
N GLY A 100 14.62 -18.57 -10.20
CA GLY A 100 14.05 -17.89 -9.05
C GLY A 100 14.45 -16.41 -8.99
N LEU A 101 15.73 -16.11 -9.18
CA LEU A 101 16.23 -14.73 -9.22
C LEU A 101 15.59 -13.93 -10.37
N ALA A 102 15.52 -14.51 -11.57
CA ALA A 102 14.91 -13.88 -12.73
C ALA A 102 13.42 -13.58 -12.49
N LEU A 103 12.68 -14.54 -11.91
CA LEU A 103 11.25 -14.39 -11.59
C LEU A 103 10.97 -13.20 -10.68
N VAL A 104 11.82 -13.01 -9.66
CA VAL A 104 11.74 -11.90 -8.71
C VAL A 104 11.96 -10.55 -9.42
N VAL A 105 12.96 -10.46 -10.29
CA VAL A 105 13.26 -9.25 -11.09
C VAL A 105 12.14 -8.94 -12.10
N LEU A 106 11.63 -9.97 -12.78
CA LEU A 106 10.52 -9.88 -13.72
C LEU A 106 9.24 -9.40 -13.02
N SER A 107 8.95 -9.95 -11.84
CA SER A 107 7.79 -9.52 -11.02
C SER A 107 7.87 -8.04 -10.65
N ALA A 108 9.04 -7.59 -10.15
CA ALA A 108 9.24 -6.17 -9.81
C ALA A 108 9.03 -5.25 -11.03
N SER A 109 9.50 -5.67 -12.20
CA SER A 109 9.36 -4.92 -13.45
C SER A 109 7.89 -4.75 -13.85
N ILE A 110 7.09 -5.81 -13.74
CA ILE A 110 5.65 -5.76 -14.04
C ILE A 110 4.93 -4.84 -13.05
N VAL A 111 5.20 -4.95 -11.75
CA VAL A 111 4.60 -4.08 -10.73
C VAL A 111 4.97 -2.62 -10.95
N ALA A 112 6.23 -2.34 -11.30
CA ALA A 112 6.68 -0.99 -11.62
C ALA A 112 5.95 -0.43 -12.86
N LEU A 113 5.76 -1.24 -13.90
CA LEU A 113 5.03 -0.86 -15.11
C LEU A 113 3.56 -0.56 -14.81
N VAL A 114 2.90 -1.42 -14.03
CA VAL A 114 1.52 -1.18 -13.57
C VAL A 114 1.44 0.10 -12.73
N GLY A 115 2.37 0.31 -11.79
CA GLY A 115 2.44 1.55 -11.02
C GLY A 115 2.55 2.80 -11.89
N THR A 116 3.37 2.76 -12.95
CA THR A 116 3.48 3.89 -13.89
C THR A 116 2.22 4.13 -14.71
N LEU A 117 1.51 3.09 -15.13
CA LEU A 117 0.26 3.20 -15.90
C LEU A 117 -0.92 3.63 -15.02
N THR A 118 -0.95 3.19 -13.75
CA THR A 118 -2.01 3.49 -12.78
C THR A 118 -1.88 4.90 -12.16
N GLY A 119 -0.93 5.73 -12.60
CA GLY A 119 -0.94 7.16 -12.31
C GLY A 119 -0.44 7.57 -10.92
N THR A 120 0.21 6.67 -10.16
CA THR A 120 0.85 7.00 -8.87
C THR A 120 2.00 8.02 -8.99
N LYS A 121 2.40 8.41 -10.21
CA LYS A 121 3.35 9.52 -10.48
C LYS A 121 2.69 10.80 -11.06
N GLY A 122 1.43 10.76 -11.49
CA GLY A 122 0.77 11.88 -12.17
C GLY A 122 0.25 12.98 -11.22
N GLN A 123 0.13 12.70 -9.93
CA GLN A 123 -0.40 13.64 -8.93
C GLN A 123 0.63 14.64 -8.37
N LEU A 124 1.92 14.54 -8.74
CA LEU A 124 2.98 15.35 -8.14
C LEU A 124 3.48 16.50 -9.03
N LEU A 125 2.90 16.69 -10.22
CA LEU A 125 3.29 17.75 -11.18
C LEU A 125 2.13 18.70 -11.52
N GLY A 126 1.11 18.77 -10.68
CA GLY A 126 -0.11 19.56 -10.89
C GLY A 126 -0.47 20.50 -9.74
N GLN A 127 0.53 21.10 -9.09
CA GLN A 127 0.41 22.26 -8.21
C GLN A 127 1.37 23.35 -8.70
#